data_AF-W4H7J9-F1
#
_entry.id   AF-W4H7J9-F1
#
_cell.length_a   1.000
_cell.length_b   1.000
_cell.length_c   1.000
_cell.angle_alpha   90.00
_cell.angle_beta   90.00
_cell.angle_gamma   90.00
#
_symmetry.space_group_name_H-M   'P 1'
#
loop_
_entity.id
_entity.type
_entity.pdbx_description
1 polymer ?
#
loop_
_entity_poly.entity_id
_entity_poly.type
_entity_poly.pdbx_seq_one_letter_code
_entity_poly.pdbx_strand_id
1 'polypeptide(L)'
;MMLYRWGSLSCRHFAKSTKGRPVTGGEGIRKRLRDYVEVAKAIRILQAPHSDYTVVPMRFQVPTEAPWPESIQGKLFHTSEVRRHYKAGTLEPDVVDALNNLGFVWDVNEHKWELKVAALRRYKELHDGSMAVPFSFVVPDQDPNWPKDTWNFPLGQFVNHTLQEMSNSKRKRQLLESNPTPRQQQLNALGFDWTQSFEPRN
;
A
#
# COMPACT_ATOMS: atom_id res chain seq x y z
N MET A 1 27.88 0.51 23.03
CA MET A 1 27.45 -0.60 22.15
C MET A 1 26.87 0.00 20.89
N MET A 2 27.47 -0.34 19.75
CA MET A 2 27.33 0.33 18.46
C MET A 2 26.01 0.04 17.75
N LEU A 3 25.42 1.13 17.25
CA LEU A 3 24.79 1.35 15.93
C LEU A 3 24.15 0.16 15.18
N TYR A 4 22.85 0.34 14.95
CA TYR A 4 22.03 -0.36 13.97
C TYR A 4 22.61 -0.26 12.56
N ARG A 5 22.60 -1.37 11.82
CA ARG A 5 23.00 -1.45 10.42
C ARG A 5 21.95 -2.26 9.64
N TRP A 6 21.07 -1.56 8.93
CA TRP A 6 20.24 -2.15 7.88
C TRP A 6 21.05 -2.19 6.58
N GLY A 7 21.19 -3.39 6.02
CA GLY A 7 21.95 -3.66 4.79
C GLY A 7 21.06 -3.62 3.54
N SER A 8 21.45 -2.74 2.62
CA SER A 8 21.58 -2.94 1.17
C SER A 8 20.37 -3.45 0.36
N LEU A 9 19.76 -2.52 -0.38
CA LEU A 9 19.29 -2.79 -1.74
C LEU A 9 20.25 -2.12 -2.74
N SER A 10 20.75 -2.95 -3.66
CA SER A 10 21.77 -2.67 -4.64
C SER A 10 21.26 -1.71 -5.73
N CYS A 11 21.84 -0.50 -5.79
CA CYS A 11 21.84 0.35 -6.98
C CYS A 11 22.76 -0.27 -8.04
N ARG A 12 22.19 -0.76 -9.15
CA ARG A 12 22.96 -0.98 -10.37
C ARG A 12 22.77 0.21 -11.30
N HIS A 13 23.85 0.99 -11.42
CA HIS A 13 24.08 1.98 -12.46
C HIS A 13 24.03 1.31 -13.84
N PHE A 14 23.32 1.93 -14.78
CA PHE A 14 23.70 1.87 -16.19
C PHE A 14 23.41 3.22 -16.83
N ALA A 15 24.46 3.99 -17.07
CA ALA A 15 24.41 5.18 -17.91
C ALA A 15 24.68 4.79 -19.36
N LYS A 16 23.98 5.41 -20.31
CA LYS A 16 24.56 5.95 -21.55
C LYS A 16 23.65 6.99 -22.21
N SER A 17 24.28 8.12 -22.52
CA SER A 17 23.90 9.24 -23.40
C SER A 17 23.77 8.77 -24.87
N THR A 18 23.13 9.41 -25.87
CA THR A 18 23.02 10.83 -26.29
C THR A 18 21.89 11.01 -27.34
N LYS A 19 21.29 12.22 -27.35
CA LYS A 19 20.74 13.05 -28.47
C LYS A 19 19.55 12.57 -29.35
N GLY A 20 18.49 13.38 -29.37
CA GLY A 20 17.63 13.55 -30.58
C GLY A 20 16.22 14.14 -30.38
N ARG A 21 16.01 15.36 -30.92
CA ARG A 21 14.73 16.03 -31.34
C ARG A 21 13.88 16.76 -30.27
N PRO A 22 13.30 17.95 -30.57
CA PRO A 22 12.43 18.66 -29.62
C PRO A 22 11.07 17.96 -29.56
N VAL A 23 10.75 17.40 -28.39
CA VAL A 23 9.51 16.65 -28.15
C VAL A 23 8.51 17.56 -27.42
N THR A 24 7.80 18.40 -28.17
CA THR A 24 6.80 19.32 -27.60
C THR A 24 5.66 18.60 -26.88
N GLY A 25 5.37 17.33 -27.23
CA GLY A 25 4.39 16.49 -26.51
C GLY A 25 4.88 15.93 -25.17
N GLY A 26 6.20 15.79 -24.98
CA GLY A 26 6.78 15.21 -23.76
C GLY A 26 6.78 16.20 -22.59
N GLU A 27 6.97 17.49 -22.89
CA GLU A 27 7.00 18.54 -21.87
C GLU A 27 5.62 18.77 -21.23
N GLY A 28 4.55 18.67 -22.03
CA GLY A 28 3.18 18.72 -21.51
C GLY A 28 2.87 17.57 -20.56
N ILE A 29 3.35 16.36 -20.86
CA ILE A 29 3.20 15.19 -19.99
C ILE A 29 4.00 15.38 -18.70
N ARG A 30 5.28 15.80 -18.79
CA ARG A 30 6.12 16.07 -17.61
C ARG A 30 5.49 17.12 -16.69
N LYS A 31 5.00 18.23 -17.27
CA LYS A 31 4.29 19.25 -16.50
C LYS A 31 3.08 18.66 -15.79
N ARG A 32 2.24 17.87 -16.48
CA ARG A 32 1.08 17.22 -15.85
C ARG A 32 1.50 16.27 -14.70
N LEU A 33 2.60 15.54 -14.86
CA LEU A 33 3.11 14.65 -13.80
C LEU A 33 3.66 15.43 -12.60
N ARG A 34 4.29 16.59 -12.81
CA ARG A 34 4.69 17.51 -11.73
C ARG A 34 3.47 18.11 -11.04
N ASP A 35 2.50 18.59 -11.81
CA ASP A 35 1.24 19.15 -11.31
C ASP A 35 0.46 18.15 -10.41
N TYR A 36 0.62 16.84 -10.64
CA TYR A 36 0.01 15.79 -9.82
C TYR A 36 0.50 15.80 -8.35
N VAL A 37 1.71 16.31 -8.08
CA VAL A 37 2.21 16.44 -6.71
C VAL A 37 1.30 17.35 -5.89
N GLU A 38 0.77 18.42 -6.48
CA GLU A 38 -0.17 19.32 -5.80
C GLU A 38 -1.49 18.63 -5.47
N VAL A 39 -1.97 17.75 -6.35
CA VAL A 39 -3.11 16.86 -6.08
C VAL A 39 -2.83 15.95 -4.89
N ALA A 40 -1.66 15.30 -4.87
CA ALA A 40 -1.27 14.43 -3.77
C ALA A 40 -1.13 15.19 -2.44
N LYS A 41 -0.58 16.41 -2.43
CA LYS A 41 -0.46 17.25 -1.23
C LYS A 41 -1.82 17.59 -0.61
N ALA A 42 -2.77 18.02 -1.42
CA ALA A 42 -4.11 18.34 -0.92
C ALA A 42 -4.84 17.10 -0.39
N ILE A 43 -4.74 15.96 -1.09
CA ILE A 43 -5.31 14.70 -0.60
C ILE A 43 -4.62 14.25 0.70
N ARG A 44 -3.30 14.43 0.81
CA ARG A 44 -2.55 14.18 2.04
C ARG A 44 -3.11 14.99 3.21
N ILE A 45 -3.40 16.27 3.02
CA ILE A 45 -3.98 17.14 4.08
C ILE A 45 -5.33 16.60 4.54
N LEU A 46 -6.20 16.18 3.61
CA LEU A 46 -7.51 15.62 3.93
C LEU A 46 -7.42 14.26 4.65
N GLN A 47 -6.43 13.45 4.28
CA GLN A 47 -6.24 12.10 4.84
C GLN A 47 -5.41 12.08 6.12
N ALA A 48 -4.56 13.09 6.37
CA ALA A 48 -3.64 13.18 7.51
C ALA A 48 -4.25 12.88 8.89
N PRO A 49 -5.45 13.38 9.22
CA PRO A 49 -6.06 13.06 10.51
C PRO A 49 -6.35 11.57 10.70
N HIS A 50 -6.53 10.82 9.62
CA HIS A 50 -7.05 9.45 9.63
C HIS A 50 -6.06 8.40 9.08
N SER A 51 -5.02 8.83 8.37
CA SER A 51 -4.07 7.95 7.66
C SER A 51 -2.68 8.56 7.60
N ASP A 52 -1.64 7.74 7.66
CA ASP A 52 -0.26 8.18 7.40
C ASP A 52 0.08 8.14 5.91
N TYR A 53 -0.79 7.52 5.10
CA TYR A 53 -0.58 7.29 3.69
C TYR A 53 -1.45 8.23 2.84
N THR A 54 -1.05 8.40 1.59
CA THR A 54 -1.82 9.16 0.60
C THR A 54 -2.34 8.21 -0.47
N VAL A 55 -3.64 7.90 -0.38
CA VAL A 55 -4.36 7.09 -1.35
C VAL A 55 -5.22 8.02 -2.20
N VAL A 56 -4.71 8.36 -3.39
CA VAL A 56 -5.44 9.20 -4.35
C VAL A 56 -6.45 8.33 -5.11
N PRO A 57 -7.72 8.79 -5.26
CA PRO A 57 -8.70 8.12 -6.10
C PRO A 57 -8.19 7.88 -7.53
N MET A 58 -8.68 6.84 -8.21
CA MET A 58 -8.19 6.52 -9.56
C MET A 58 -8.40 7.67 -10.55
N ARG A 59 -9.49 8.42 -10.37
CA ARG A 59 -9.82 9.65 -11.09
C ARG A 59 -10.08 10.73 -10.06
N PHE A 60 -9.36 11.84 -10.16
CA PHE A 60 -9.56 12.99 -9.30
C PHE A 60 -9.72 14.23 -10.15
N GLN A 61 -10.90 14.86 -10.05
CA GLN A 61 -11.15 16.14 -10.69
C GLN A 61 -10.82 17.24 -9.67
N VAL A 62 -9.89 18.11 -10.03
CA VAL A 62 -9.53 19.24 -9.18
C VAL A 62 -10.68 20.24 -9.18
N PRO A 63 -11.20 20.63 -8.00
CA PRO A 63 -12.15 21.73 -7.89
C PRO A 63 -11.67 22.99 -8.61
N THR A 64 -12.61 23.79 -9.10
CA THR A 64 -12.30 25.06 -9.78
C THR A 64 -12.06 26.22 -8.82
N GLU A 65 -12.15 25.98 -7.51
CA GLU A 65 -12.02 26.99 -6.47
C GLU A 65 -10.64 26.89 -5.78
N ALA A 66 -10.23 27.94 -5.06
CA ALA A 66 -9.05 27.90 -4.20
C ALA A 66 -9.16 26.73 -3.18
N PRO A 67 -8.06 26.11 -2.71
CA PRO A 67 -6.67 26.59 -2.71
C PRO A 67 -5.80 26.06 -3.86
N TRP A 68 -6.40 25.45 -4.88
CA TRP A 68 -5.66 24.85 -6.00
C TRP A 68 -5.04 25.90 -6.91
N PRO A 69 -3.81 25.72 -7.42
CA PRO A 69 -3.25 26.59 -8.44
C PRO A 69 -4.14 26.65 -9.69
N GLU A 70 -4.33 27.83 -10.28
CA GLU A 70 -5.16 28.03 -11.48
C GLU A 70 -4.77 27.08 -12.62
N SER A 71 -3.48 26.76 -12.73
CA SER A 71 -2.98 25.86 -13.77
C SER A 71 -3.49 24.42 -13.67
N ILE A 72 -4.09 24.01 -12.54
CA ILE A 72 -4.61 22.63 -12.35
C ILE A 72 -6.11 22.58 -12.03
N GLN A 73 -6.73 23.73 -11.76
CA GLN A 73 -8.17 23.84 -11.50
C GLN A 73 -9.00 23.26 -12.65
N GLY A 74 -10.05 22.51 -12.30
CA GLY A 74 -10.95 21.85 -13.27
C GLY A 74 -10.33 20.69 -14.05
N LYS A 75 -9.01 20.44 -13.92
CA LYS A 75 -8.35 19.34 -14.63
C LYS A 75 -8.60 18.00 -13.96
N LEU A 76 -8.62 16.96 -14.79
CA LEU A 76 -8.75 15.58 -14.36
C LEU A 76 -7.37 14.91 -14.31
N PHE A 77 -7.05 14.29 -13.18
CA PHE A 77 -5.84 13.52 -12.99
C PHE A 77 -6.16 12.03 -12.83
N HIS A 78 -5.34 11.21 -13.48
CA HIS A 78 -5.44 9.76 -13.43
C HIS A 78 -4.25 9.19 -12.66
N THR A 79 -4.51 8.66 -11.47
CA THR A 79 -3.50 8.03 -10.61
C THR A 79 -2.77 6.87 -11.32
N SER A 80 -3.46 6.18 -12.24
CA SER A 80 -2.87 5.11 -13.05
C SER A 80 -1.77 5.61 -14.00
N GLU A 81 -1.85 6.85 -14.48
CA GLU A 81 -0.83 7.41 -15.35
C GLU A 81 0.50 7.60 -14.60
N VAL A 82 0.43 8.21 -13.41
CA VAL A 82 1.61 8.45 -12.57
C VAL A 82 2.28 7.14 -12.19
N ARG A 83 1.48 6.15 -11.76
CA ARG A 83 1.98 4.80 -11.45
C ARG A 83 2.59 4.09 -12.67
N ARG A 84 2.02 4.28 -13.87
CA ARG A 84 2.59 3.74 -15.12
C ARG A 84 3.96 4.37 -15.43
N HIS A 85 4.09 5.69 -15.29
CA HIS A 85 5.35 6.39 -15.52
C HIS A 85 6.43 6.00 -14.49
N TYR A 86 6.05 5.82 -13.23
CA TYR A 86 6.91 5.29 -12.19
C TYR A 86 7.41 3.88 -12.53
N LYS A 87 6.50 2.96 -12.88
CA LYS A 87 6.87 1.59 -13.26
C LYS A 87 7.75 1.52 -14.52
N ALA A 88 7.57 2.46 -15.44
CA ALA A 88 8.37 2.57 -16.65
C ALA A 88 9.74 3.26 -16.42
N GLY A 89 10.02 3.79 -15.22
CA GLY A 89 11.24 4.54 -14.93
C GLY A 89 11.35 5.88 -15.67
N THR A 90 10.20 6.43 -16.09
CA THR A 90 10.13 7.68 -16.87
C THR A 90 9.65 8.88 -16.05
N LEU A 91 9.28 8.65 -14.79
CA LEU A 91 8.91 9.71 -13.86
C LEU A 91 10.17 10.40 -13.33
N GLU A 92 10.15 11.72 -13.24
CA GLU A 92 11.29 12.50 -12.72
C GLU A 92 11.59 12.13 -11.27
N PRO A 93 12.88 11.96 -10.88
CA PRO A 93 13.25 11.58 -9.52
C PRO A 93 12.67 12.51 -8.45
N ASP A 94 12.73 13.82 -8.68
CA ASP A 94 12.18 14.81 -7.75
C ASP A 94 10.67 14.65 -7.52
N VAL A 95 9.93 14.23 -8.57
CA VAL A 95 8.48 13.95 -8.45
C VAL A 95 8.24 12.67 -7.66
N VAL A 96 9.06 11.64 -7.88
CA VAL A 96 9.01 10.39 -7.10
C VAL A 96 9.28 10.69 -5.62
N ASP A 97 10.33 11.45 -5.32
CA ASP A 97 10.72 11.80 -3.96
C ASP A 97 9.66 12.66 -3.29
N ALA A 98 9.09 13.65 -4.00
CA ALA A 98 7.98 14.44 -3.49
C ALA A 98 6.75 13.57 -3.14
N LEU A 99 6.39 12.61 -3.99
CA LEU A 99 5.29 11.69 -3.74
C LEU A 99 5.59 10.72 -2.59
N ASN A 100 6.83 10.21 -2.49
CA ASN A 100 7.27 9.36 -1.39
C ASN A 100 7.20 10.09 -0.04
N ASN A 101 7.62 11.36 0.01
CA ASN A 101 7.53 12.19 1.21
C ASN A 101 6.08 12.46 1.65
N LEU A 102 5.13 12.35 0.74
CA LEU A 102 3.69 12.42 1.02
C LEU A 102 3.10 11.05 1.40
N GLY A 103 3.90 9.99 1.53
CA GLY A 103 3.39 8.64 1.78
C GLY A 103 2.51 8.12 0.65
N PHE A 104 2.78 8.52 -0.60
CA PHE A 104 1.97 8.12 -1.75
C PHE A 104 2.01 6.61 -1.97
N VAL A 105 0.82 6.01 -2.07
CA VAL A 105 0.69 4.58 -2.29
C VAL A 105 0.85 4.25 -3.78
N TRP A 106 2.02 3.71 -4.15
CA TRP A 106 2.32 3.26 -5.51
C TRP A 106 1.56 1.99 -5.91
N ASP A 107 1.41 1.04 -4.99
CA ASP A 107 0.65 -0.19 -5.18
C ASP A 107 -0.40 -0.34 -4.08
N VAL A 108 -1.67 -0.17 -4.46
CA VAL A 108 -2.80 -0.25 -3.52
C VAL A 108 -3.02 -1.69 -3.03
N ASN A 109 -2.72 -2.68 -3.85
CA ASN A 109 -2.92 -4.08 -3.48
C ASN A 109 -1.85 -4.55 -2.50
N GLU A 110 -0.62 -4.04 -2.65
CA GLU A 110 0.43 -4.30 -1.69
C GLU A 110 0.19 -3.54 -0.40
N HIS A 111 -0.16 -2.26 -0.46
CA HIS A 111 -0.49 -1.49 0.73
C HIS A 111 -1.66 -2.10 1.53
N LYS A 112 -2.74 -2.52 0.88
CA LYS A 112 -3.84 -3.23 1.54
C LYS A 112 -3.38 -4.54 2.19
N TRP A 113 -2.38 -5.20 1.61
CA TRP A 113 -1.80 -6.41 2.18
C TRP A 113 -0.95 -6.10 3.41
N GLU A 114 -0.13 -5.05 3.36
CA GLU A 114 0.65 -4.58 4.52
C GLU A 114 -0.27 -4.21 5.71
N LEU A 115 -1.40 -3.53 5.45
CA LEU A 115 -2.38 -3.22 6.49
C LEU A 115 -3.00 -4.48 7.12
N LYS A 116 -3.28 -5.51 6.32
CA LYS A 116 -3.77 -6.81 6.82
C LYS A 116 -2.75 -7.47 7.76
N VAL A 117 -1.49 -7.49 7.34
CA VAL A 117 -0.38 -8.06 8.11
C VAL A 117 -0.16 -7.25 9.39
N ALA A 118 -0.25 -5.92 9.34
CA ALA A 118 -0.13 -5.04 10.49
C ALA A 118 -1.26 -5.27 11.51
N ALA A 119 -2.52 -5.32 11.04
CA ALA A 119 -3.66 -5.63 11.89
C ALA A 119 -3.54 -7.01 12.55
N LEU A 120 -3.16 -8.04 11.78
CA LEU A 120 -2.99 -9.38 12.31
C LEU A 120 -1.85 -9.47 13.33
N ARG A 121 -0.71 -8.82 13.05
CA ARG A 121 0.40 -8.72 14.01
C ARG A 121 -0.07 -8.06 15.30
N ARG A 122 -0.83 -6.97 15.21
CA ARG A 122 -1.31 -6.26 16.38
C ARG A 122 -2.30 -7.09 17.20
N TYR A 123 -3.22 -7.79 16.53
CA TYR A 123 -4.10 -8.76 17.19
C TYR A 123 -3.29 -9.79 17.99
N LYS A 124 -2.28 -10.39 17.36
CA LYS A 124 -1.40 -11.37 18.00
C LYS A 124 -0.78 -10.84 19.29
N GLU A 125 -0.26 -9.61 19.26
CA GLU A 125 0.36 -8.96 20.42
C GLU A 125 -0.64 -8.70 21.55
N LEU A 126 -1.88 -8.36 21.22
CA LEU A 126 -2.95 -8.08 22.20
C LEU A 126 -3.57 -9.35 22.81
N HIS A 127 -3.40 -10.50 22.16
CA HIS A 127 -4.02 -11.77 22.54
C HIS A 127 -3.00 -12.86 22.88
N ASP A 128 -1.90 -12.50 23.57
CA ASP A 128 -0.89 -13.42 24.10
C ASP A 128 -0.26 -14.37 23.05
N GLY A 129 -0.12 -13.91 21.81
CA GLY A 129 0.43 -14.72 20.74
C GLY A 129 -0.62 -15.48 19.92
N SER A 130 -1.89 -15.48 20.34
CA SER A 130 -2.97 -16.19 19.66
C SER A 130 -3.36 -15.51 18.35
N MET A 131 -3.59 -16.32 17.32
CA MET A 131 -4.11 -15.89 16.02
C MET A 131 -5.49 -16.47 15.69
N ALA A 132 -6.17 -16.99 16.71
CA ALA A 132 -7.56 -17.41 16.60
C ALA A 132 -8.47 -16.17 16.61
N VAL A 133 -8.54 -15.50 15.45
CA VAL A 133 -9.38 -14.32 15.25
C VAL A 133 -10.82 -14.75 14.97
N PRO A 134 -11.82 -14.33 15.77
CA PRO A 134 -13.24 -14.59 15.48
C PRO A 134 -13.65 -14.00 14.13
N PHE A 135 -14.52 -14.67 13.38
CA PHE A 135 -14.96 -14.22 12.04
C PHE A 135 -15.59 -12.81 12.06
N SER A 136 -16.36 -12.52 13.10
CA SER A 136 -17.02 -11.22 13.31
C SER A 136 -16.09 -10.13 13.82
N PHE A 137 -14.83 -10.44 14.14
CA PHE A 137 -13.90 -9.46 14.67
C PHE A 137 -13.59 -8.40 13.60
N VAL A 138 -13.85 -7.15 13.97
CA VAL A 138 -13.51 -5.95 13.23
C VAL A 138 -12.61 -5.12 14.13
N VAL A 139 -11.53 -4.57 13.56
CA VAL A 139 -10.63 -3.68 14.30
C VAL A 139 -11.44 -2.49 14.84
N PRO A 140 -11.41 -2.21 16.15
CA PRO A 140 -12.14 -1.11 16.74
C PRO A 140 -11.79 0.24 16.10
N ASP A 141 -12.79 1.10 15.94
CA ASP A 141 -12.58 2.46 15.45
C ASP A 141 -11.98 3.36 16.54
N GLN A 142 -11.07 4.25 16.15
CA GLN A 142 -10.40 5.22 17.03
C GLN A 142 -9.66 4.61 18.24
N ASP A 143 -9.37 3.31 18.25
CA ASP A 143 -8.64 2.68 19.35
C ASP A 143 -7.13 2.89 19.17
N PRO A 144 -6.44 3.60 20.10
CA PRO A 144 -5.01 3.88 20.01
C PRO A 144 -4.14 2.63 20.11
N ASN A 145 -4.69 1.49 20.54
CA ASN A 145 -3.98 0.21 20.47
C ASN A 145 -3.84 -0.30 19.04
N TRP A 146 -4.55 0.25 18.06
CA TRP A 146 -4.49 -0.20 16.68
C TRP A 146 -3.89 0.88 15.78
N PRO A 147 -3.10 0.51 14.76
CA PRO A 147 -2.70 1.47 13.74
C PRO A 147 -3.95 2.08 13.09
N LYS A 148 -4.01 3.40 12.98
CA LYS A 148 -5.18 4.13 12.46
C LYS A 148 -5.67 3.65 11.10
N ASP A 149 -4.73 3.28 10.22
CA ASP A 149 -5.02 2.76 8.89
C ASP A 149 -5.66 1.36 8.89
N THR A 150 -5.74 0.70 10.05
CA THR A 150 -6.37 -0.61 10.22
C THR A 150 -7.75 -0.53 10.89
N TRP A 151 -8.18 0.65 11.36
CA TRP A 151 -9.49 0.79 11.99
C TRP A 151 -10.63 0.38 11.06
N ASN A 152 -11.69 -0.20 11.64
CA ASN A 152 -12.83 -0.76 10.92
C ASN A 152 -12.48 -1.90 9.94
N PHE A 153 -11.25 -2.40 9.95
CA PHE A 153 -10.86 -3.50 9.08
C PHE A 153 -11.47 -4.83 9.57
N PRO A 154 -12.22 -5.58 8.74
CA PRO A 154 -12.80 -6.87 9.11
C PRO A 154 -11.74 -7.98 9.12
N LEU A 155 -10.87 -7.93 10.13
CA LEU A 155 -9.72 -8.83 10.27
C LEU A 155 -10.16 -10.31 10.39
N GLY A 156 -11.28 -10.59 11.07
CA GLY A 156 -11.85 -11.93 11.19
C GLY A 156 -12.21 -12.56 9.85
N GLN A 157 -12.85 -11.78 8.97
CA GLN A 157 -13.20 -12.23 7.62
C GLN A 157 -11.96 -12.50 6.77
N PHE A 158 -10.93 -11.65 6.89
CA PHE A 158 -9.67 -11.85 6.21
C PHE A 158 -8.99 -13.16 6.63
N VAL A 159 -8.84 -13.40 7.93
CA VAL A 159 -8.24 -14.64 8.46
C VAL A 159 -9.03 -15.85 7.99
N ASN A 160 -10.35 -15.81 8.08
CA ASN A 160 -11.20 -16.90 7.61
C ASN A 160 -11.04 -17.17 6.10
N HIS A 161 -11.05 -16.13 5.26
CA HIS A 161 -10.86 -16.31 3.83
C HIS A 161 -9.50 -16.95 3.52
N THR A 162 -8.44 -16.50 4.19
CA THR A 162 -7.09 -17.07 4.07
C THR A 162 -7.03 -18.55 4.50
N LEU A 163 -7.75 -18.94 5.55
CA LEU A 163 -7.85 -20.35 5.99
C LEU A 163 -8.67 -21.21 5.01
N GLN A 164 -9.82 -20.70 4.55
CA GLN A 164 -10.70 -21.42 3.61
C GLN A 164 -10.01 -21.71 2.28
N GLU A 165 -9.20 -20.77 1.78
CA GLU A 165 -8.41 -20.98 0.57
C GLU A 165 -7.53 -22.22 0.68
N MET A 166 -7.00 -22.54 1.86
CA MET A 166 -6.13 -23.69 2.11
C MET A 166 -6.89 -24.94 2.54
N SER A 167 -8.03 -24.79 3.22
CA SER A 167 -8.80 -25.94 3.72
C SER A 167 -9.45 -26.77 2.61
N ASN A 168 -9.91 -26.11 1.55
CA ASN A 168 -10.69 -26.74 0.50
C ASN A 168 -9.85 -27.55 -0.52
N SER A 169 -8.53 -27.64 -0.37
CA SER A 169 -7.67 -28.33 -1.35
C SER A 169 -6.39 -28.90 -0.75
N LYS A 170 -6.26 -30.24 -0.76
CA LYS A 170 -5.01 -30.95 -0.41
C LYS A 170 -3.82 -30.48 -1.25
N ARG A 171 -4.04 -30.20 -2.55
CA ARG A 171 -3.02 -29.66 -3.46
C ARG A 171 -2.52 -28.30 -2.99
N LYS A 172 -3.40 -27.41 -2.52
CA LYS A 172 -2.98 -26.08 -2.03
C LYS A 172 -2.17 -26.17 -0.74
N ARG A 173 -2.52 -27.07 0.18
CA ARG A 173 -1.70 -27.34 1.38
C ARG A 173 -0.29 -27.81 1.01
N GLN A 174 -0.19 -28.76 0.09
CA GLN A 174 1.11 -29.24 -0.41
C GLN A 174 1.91 -28.12 -1.10
N LEU A 175 1.26 -27.23 -1.85
CA LEU A 175 1.91 -26.06 -2.46
C LEU A 175 2.41 -25.06 -1.40
N LEU A 176 1.66 -24.85 -0.31
CA LEU A 176 2.10 -23.98 0.79
C LEU A 176 3.38 -24.52 1.44
N GLU A 177 3.49 -25.84 1.61
CA GLU A 177 4.68 -26.49 2.17
C GLU A 177 5.85 -26.50 1.19
N SER A 178 5.60 -26.74 -0.10
CA SER A 178 6.68 -26.91 -1.10
C SER A 178 7.15 -25.61 -1.74
N ASN A 179 6.26 -24.64 -1.96
CA ASN A 179 6.58 -23.36 -2.61
C ASN A 179 5.60 -22.24 -2.19
N PRO A 180 5.72 -21.73 -0.95
CA PRO A 180 4.85 -20.67 -0.46
C PRO A 180 5.12 -19.36 -1.22
N THR A 181 4.04 -18.67 -1.56
CA THR A 181 4.10 -17.31 -2.12
C THR A 181 4.72 -16.33 -1.11
N PRO A 182 5.26 -15.17 -1.55
CA PRO A 182 5.82 -14.17 -0.63
C PRO A 182 4.85 -13.74 0.48
N ARG A 183 3.55 -13.63 0.16
CA ARG A 183 2.49 -13.31 1.12
C ARG A 183 2.29 -14.42 2.16
N GLN A 184 2.31 -15.67 1.73
CA GLN A 184 2.26 -16.81 2.65
C GLN A 184 3.51 -16.89 3.53
N GLN A 185 4.70 -16.63 2.98
CA GLN A 185 5.93 -16.57 3.77
C GLN A 185 5.87 -15.51 4.86
N GLN A 186 5.29 -14.34 4.58
CA GLN A 186 5.07 -13.30 5.60
C GLN A 186 4.12 -13.76 6.72
N LEU A 187 3.03 -14.44 6.38
CA LEU A 187 2.13 -15.02 7.38
C LEU A 187 2.82 -16.13 8.21
N ASN A 188 3.59 -17.00 7.55
CA ASN A 188 4.38 -18.03 8.22
C ASN A 188 5.39 -17.41 9.20
N ALA A 189 6.05 -16.33 8.80
CA ALA A 189 7.00 -15.61 9.65
C ALA A 189 6.33 -14.96 10.87
N LEU A 190 5.05 -14.60 10.77
CA LEU A 190 4.26 -14.17 11.93
C LEU A 190 3.87 -15.34 12.84
N GLY A 191 3.98 -16.59 12.38
CA GLY A 191 3.50 -17.78 13.08
C GLY A 191 2.02 -18.06 12.85
N PHE A 192 1.51 -17.75 11.65
CA PHE A 192 0.12 -18.00 11.29
C PHE A 192 -0.19 -19.50 11.27
N ASP A 193 -1.19 -19.90 12.06
CA ASP A 193 -1.67 -21.27 12.11
C ASP A 193 -2.66 -21.52 10.96
N TRP A 194 -2.26 -22.33 10.00
CA TRP A 194 -3.07 -22.72 8.84
C TRP A 194 -4.03 -23.89 9.14
N THR A 195 -3.90 -24.51 10.30
CA THR A 195 -4.65 -25.70 10.72
C THR A 195 -5.79 -25.38 11.68
N GLN A 196 -5.83 -24.14 12.22
CA GLN A 196 -6.92 -23.72 13.08
C GLN A 196 -8.26 -23.89 12.37
N SER A 197 -9.11 -24.71 12.97
CA SER A 197 -10.48 -24.94 12.52
C SER A 197 -11.36 -23.90 13.20
N PHE A 198 -12.15 -23.17 12.41
CA PHE A 198 -13.10 -22.22 12.98
C PHE A 198 -14.21 -23.01 13.68
N GLU A 199 -14.26 -22.97 15.01
CA GLU A 199 -15.46 -23.31 15.73
C GLU A 199 -16.37 -22.08 15.79
N PRO A 200 -17.54 -22.10 15.14
CA PRO A 200 -18.50 -21.02 15.29
C PRO A 200 -18.95 -20.99 16.75
N ARG A 201 -18.55 -19.95 17.49
CA ARG A 201 -19.21 -19.64 18.76
C ARG A 201 -20.60 -19.10 18.41
N ASN A 202 -21.60 -19.92 18.73
CA ASN A 202 -23.03 -19.60 18.71
C ASN A 202 -23.36 -18.30 19.45
#